data_AF-A0A3A8PV08-F1
#
_entry.id   AF-A0A3A8PV08-F1
#
_cell.length_a   1.000
_cell.length_b   1.000
_cell.length_c   1.000
_cell.angle_alpha   90.00
_cell.angle_beta   90.00
_cell.angle_gamma   90.00
#
_symmetry.space_group_name_H-M   'P 1'
#
loop_
_entity.id
_entity.type
_entity.pdbx_description
1 polymer ?
#
loop_
_entity_poly.entity_id
_entity_poly.type
_entity_poly.pdbx_seq_one_letter_code
_entity_poly.pdbx_strand_id
1 'polypeptide(L)'
;MSKVNAKTPWHRIRESLDDYAPEKLAAVLRRHLEPRVPPGTRKLPDEERKAMAKQVARLLEENLPPWYSESGVLLGNESLGAYCWCHSFFNQQPTPTMNVNDNIQLMLNALEQSRAWLFKLDAAYQTLQRELPSEPGDDDIRVLALADGLVQVLDITIQETGCEETWYVFADRALAWMFDALMIRPGYQAGKLMNKLFAFESWHSPPIEELRDSAEKVAAAVVEDEGRRAHRKH
;
A
#
# COMPACT_ATOMS: atom_id res chain seq x y z
N MET A 1 35.24 5.13 -3.31
CA MET A 1 34.40 4.25 -2.46
C MET A 1 32.95 4.56 -2.79
N SER A 2 32.26 3.68 -3.52
CA SER A 2 30.82 3.85 -3.82
C SER A 2 30.06 3.87 -2.50
N LYS A 3 29.31 4.95 -2.25
CA LYS A 3 28.22 4.91 -1.28
C LYS A 3 27.29 3.79 -1.73
N VAL A 4 27.10 2.78 -0.88
CA VAL A 4 26.01 1.83 -1.04
C VAL A 4 24.73 2.68 -1.06
N ASN A 5 24.15 2.87 -2.24
CA ASN A 5 22.83 3.50 -2.36
C ASN A 5 21.86 2.58 -1.64
N ALA A 6 21.50 2.90 -0.40
CA ALA A 6 20.37 2.27 0.25
C ALA A 6 19.16 2.52 -0.65
N LYS A 7 18.59 1.44 -1.22
CA LYS A 7 17.38 1.52 -2.04
C LYS A 7 16.27 2.16 -1.19
N THR A 8 15.49 3.05 -1.80
CA THR A 8 14.33 3.63 -1.09
C THR A 8 13.31 2.53 -0.78
N PRO A 9 12.43 2.71 0.22
CA PRO A 9 11.38 1.76 0.53
C PRO A 9 10.59 1.31 -0.70
N TRP A 10 10.18 2.24 -1.57
CA TRP A 10 9.47 1.89 -2.80
C TRP A 10 10.25 0.95 -3.73
N HIS A 11 11.54 1.20 -3.95
CA HIS A 11 12.35 0.35 -4.83
C HIS A 11 12.41 -1.10 -4.34
N ARG A 12 12.50 -1.32 -3.01
CA ARG A 12 12.50 -2.67 -2.43
C ARG A 12 11.14 -3.35 -2.55
N ILE A 13 10.05 -2.60 -2.36
CA ILE A 13 8.68 -3.10 -2.58
C ILE A 13 8.55 -3.55 -4.03
N ARG A 14 8.80 -2.65 -4.99
CA ARG A 14 8.65 -2.87 -6.43
C ARG A 14 9.41 -4.10 -6.93
N GLU A 15 10.69 -4.22 -6.59
CA GLU A 15 11.54 -5.34 -7.02
C GLU A 15 11.03 -6.70 -6.57
N SER A 16 10.22 -6.74 -5.51
CA SER A 16 9.71 -7.99 -4.93
C SER A 16 8.27 -8.33 -5.31
N LEU A 17 7.57 -7.47 -6.06
CA LEU A 17 6.15 -7.68 -6.40
C LEU A 17 5.91 -8.98 -7.19
N ASP A 18 6.85 -9.33 -8.07
CA ASP A 18 6.78 -10.54 -8.90
C ASP A 18 7.19 -11.83 -8.17
N ASP A 19 7.82 -11.73 -7.01
CA ASP A 19 8.35 -12.88 -6.26
C ASP A 19 7.28 -13.63 -5.43
N TYR A 20 6.00 -13.29 -5.59
CA TYR A 20 4.91 -13.94 -4.85
C TYR A 20 4.66 -15.36 -5.37
N ALA A 21 4.83 -16.35 -4.49
CA ALA A 21 4.60 -17.77 -4.77
C ALA A 21 3.40 -18.31 -3.96
N PRO A 22 2.15 -18.04 -4.40
CA PRO A 22 0.95 -18.38 -3.64
C PRO A 22 0.80 -19.88 -3.36
N GLU A 23 1.21 -20.77 -4.28
CA GLU A 23 1.12 -22.22 -4.11
C GLU A 23 2.07 -22.72 -3.02
N LYS A 24 3.27 -22.16 -2.97
CA LYS A 24 4.25 -22.46 -1.91
C LYS A 24 3.71 -22.02 -0.56
N LEU A 25 3.15 -20.82 -0.48
CA LEU A 25 2.54 -20.30 0.75
C LEU A 25 1.35 -21.16 1.17
N ALA A 26 0.47 -21.54 0.25
CA ALA A 26 -0.67 -22.41 0.50
C ALA A 26 -0.22 -23.76 1.11
N ALA A 27 0.85 -24.35 0.58
CA ALA A 27 1.40 -25.60 1.11
C ALA A 27 1.94 -25.45 2.54
N VAL A 28 2.61 -24.34 2.84
CA VAL A 28 3.12 -24.02 4.19
C VAL A 28 1.96 -23.81 5.17
N LEU A 29 0.96 -23.00 4.79
CA LEU A 29 -0.22 -22.74 5.61
C LEU A 29 -1.02 -24.02 5.86
N ARG A 30 -1.22 -24.85 4.83
CA ARG A 30 -1.93 -26.14 4.95
C ARG A 30 -1.24 -27.08 5.93
N ARG A 31 0.08 -27.28 5.77
CA ARG A 31 0.90 -28.11 6.68
C ARG A 31 0.79 -27.63 8.13
N HIS A 32 0.63 -26.33 8.33
CA HIS A 32 0.48 -25.75 9.65
C HIS A 32 -0.94 -25.90 10.21
N LEU A 33 -1.97 -25.58 9.41
CA LEU A 33 -3.35 -25.46 9.88
C LEU A 33 -4.09 -26.80 9.97
N GLU A 34 -3.90 -27.73 9.03
CA GLU A 34 -4.65 -29.01 9.00
C GLU A 34 -4.54 -29.83 10.30
N PRO A 35 -3.34 -30.03 10.90
CA PRO A 35 -3.23 -30.81 12.14
C PRO A 35 -3.89 -30.14 13.35
N ARG A 36 -4.09 -28.81 13.28
CA ARG A 36 -4.63 -27.99 14.37
C ARG A 36 -6.16 -27.83 14.26
N VAL A 37 -6.75 -28.30 13.16
CA VAL A 37 -8.18 -28.16 12.87
C VAL A 37 -8.71 -29.51 12.41
N PRO A 38 -8.93 -30.46 13.34
CA PRO A 38 -9.40 -31.79 12.98
C PRO A 38 -10.74 -31.75 12.22
N PRO A 39 -10.98 -32.73 11.31
CA PRO A 39 -12.28 -32.87 10.65
C PRO A 39 -13.42 -32.94 11.67
N GLY A 40 -14.49 -32.17 11.44
CA GLY A 40 -15.65 -32.11 12.35
C GLY A 40 -15.52 -31.12 13.52
N THR A 41 -14.41 -30.38 13.61
CA THR A 41 -14.30 -29.24 14.54
C THR A 41 -15.41 -28.23 14.22
N ARG A 42 -16.19 -27.84 15.24
CA ARG A 42 -17.28 -26.85 15.10
C ARG A 42 -16.89 -25.45 15.52
N LYS A 43 -15.96 -25.33 16.47
CA LYS A 43 -15.44 -24.06 16.99
C LYS A 43 -14.10 -24.31 17.67
N LEU A 44 -13.14 -23.42 17.47
CA LEU A 44 -11.88 -23.40 18.20
C LEU A 44 -11.99 -22.47 19.42
N PRO A 45 -11.37 -22.78 20.57
CA PRO A 45 -11.23 -21.86 21.69
C PRO A 45 -10.57 -20.54 21.28
N ASP A 46 -10.95 -19.44 21.93
CA ASP A 46 -10.46 -18.09 21.61
C ASP A 46 -8.94 -17.96 21.70
N GLU A 47 -8.34 -18.59 22.72
CA GLU A 47 -6.89 -18.58 22.91
C GLU A 47 -6.15 -19.37 21.82
N GLU A 48 -6.71 -20.49 21.37
CA GLU A 48 -6.16 -21.25 20.24
C GLU A 48 -6.25 -20.44 18.94
N ARG A 49 -7.38 -19.75 18.68
CA ARG A 49 -7.53 -18.84 17.53
C ARG A 49 -6.50 -17.73 17.53
N LYS A 50 -6.31 -17.04 18.66
CA LYS A 50 -5.28 -16.00 18.81
C LYS A 50 -3.87 -16.55 18.60
N ALA A 51 -3.59 -17.73 19.13
CA ALA A 51 -2.29 -18.38 18.94
C ALA A 51 -2.04 -18.74 17.48
N MET A 52 -3.04 -19.26 16.77
CA MET A 52 -2.97 -19.53 15.33
C MET A 52 -2.79 -18.25 14.51
N ALA A 53 -3.50 -17.17 14.83
CA ALA A 53 -3.33 -15.88 14.16
C ALA A 53 -1.89 -15.37 14.22
N LYS A 54 -1.28 -15.42 15.40
CA LYS A 54 0.13 -15.05 15.58
C LYS A 54 1.07 -15.96 14.79
N GLN A 55 0.79 -17.27 14.77
CA GLN A 55 1.61 -18.22 14.02
C GLN A 55 1.49 -18.00 12.51
N VAL A 56 0.29 -17.73 11.99
CA VAL A 56 0.10 -17.39 10.57
C VAL A 56 0.77 -16.07 10.23
N ALA A 57 0.60 -15.02 11.02
CA ALA A 57 1.28 -13.74 10.79
C ALA A 57 2.81 -13.93 10.66
N ARG A 58 3.40 -14.72 11.56
CA ARG A 58 4.81 -15.09 11.48
C ARG A 58 5.16 -15.89 10.22
N LEU A 59 4.33 -16.87 9.84
CA LEU A 59 4.55 -17.62 8.60
C LEU A 59 4.49 -16.71 7.36
N LEU A 60 3.60 -15.71 7.35
CA LEU A 60 3.51 -14.72 6.29
C LEU A 60 4.78 -13.87 6.24
N GLU A 61 5.26 -13.34 7.37
CA GLU A 61 6.51 -12.59 7.44
C GLU A 61 7.74 -13.40 6.98
N GLU A 62 7.78 -14.71 7.29
CA GLU A 62 8.88 -15.60 6.93
C GLU A 62 8.85 -16.05 5.45
N ASN A 63 7.68 -16.03 4.79
CA ASN A 63 7.50 -16.61 3.47
C ASN A 63 7.10 -15.60 2.37
N LEU A 64 6.65 -14.41 2.73
CA LEU A 64 6.29 -13.37 1.76
C LEU A 64 7.48 -12.47 1.43
N PRO A 65 7.56 -11.96 0.18
CA PRO A 65 8.60 -11.03 -0.22
C PRO A 65 8.48 -9.64 0.47
N PRO A 66 9.51 -8.78 0.35
CA PRO A 66 9.53 -7.44 0.93
C PRO A 66 8.30 -6.57 0.70
N TRP A 67 7.56 -6.71 -0.41
CA TRP A 67 6.34 -5.93 -0.65
C TRP A 67 5.33 -6.10 0.49
N TYR A 68 5.28 -7.26 1.15
CA TYR A 68 4.38 -7.49 2.27
C TYR A 68 4.84 -6.77 3.53
N SER A 69 6.11 -6.94 3.92
CA SER A 69 6.64 -6.39 5.17
C SER A 69 6.97 -4.90 5.10
N GLU A 70 7.39 -4.40 3.94
CA GLU A 70 7.76 -2.99 3.74
C GLU A 70 6.58 -2.08 3.39
N SER A 71 5.54 -2.59 2.71
CA SER A 71 4.34 -1.78 2.46
C SER A 71 3.54 -1.52 3.72
N GLY A 72 3.66 -2.42 4.71
CA GLY A 72 2.85 -2.45 5.92
C GLY A 72 1.36 -2.65 5.64
N VAL A 73 1.00 -3.20 4.47
CA VAL A 73 -0.34 -3.67 4.14
C VAL A 73 -0.41 -5.16 4.49
N LEU A 74 -0.46 -5.40 5.79
CA LEU A 74 -0.43 -6.76 6.33
C LEU A 74 -1.81 -7.40 6.21
N LEU A 75 -1.83 -8.72 5.98
CA LEU A 75 -3.04 -9.53 6.08
C LEU A 75 -3.69 -9.30 7.45
N GLY A 76 -5.02 -9.16 7.48
CA GLY A 76 -5.73 -8.67 8.66
C GLY A 76 -6.17 -7.21 8.51
N ASN A 77 -5.60 -6.48 7.55
CA ASN A 77 -6.08 -5.17 7.17
C ASN A 77 -7.30 -5.30 6.25
N GLU A 78 -8.45 -4.86 6.74
CA GLU A 78 -9.72 -4.99 6.03
C GLU A 78 -9.81 -4.10 4.80
N SER A 79 -9.14 -2.95 4.79
CA SER A 79 -9.30 -1.98 3.70
C SER A 79 -8.71 -2.45 2.37
N LEU A 80 -7.47 -2.95 2.36
CA LEU A 80 -6.77 -3.38 1.11
C LEU A 80 -6.68 -4.89 0.94
N GLY A 81 -6.90 -5.65 2.02
CA GLY A 81 -6.91 -7.11 1.99
C GLY A 81 -8.31 -7.70 2.11
N ALA A 82 -9.33 -6.91 2.51
CA ALA A 82 -10.69 -7.38 2.78
C ALA A 82 -10.77 -8.62 3.71
N TYR A 83 -9.72 -8.86 4.49
CA TYR A 83 -9.59 -10.04 5.35
C TYR A 83 -9.27 -9.62 6.77
N CYS A 84 -10.27 -9.68 7.64
CA CYS A 84 -10.14 -9.43 9.07
C CYS A 84 -9.68 -10.67 9.83
N TRP A 85 -8.80 -10.48 10.83
CA TRP A 85 -8.51 -11.53 11.81
C TRP A 85 -9.75 -11.97 12.62
N CYS A 86 -10.77 -11.13 12.79
CA CYS A 86 -12.03 -11.51 13.44
C CYS A 86 -12.88 -12.50 12.61
N HIS A 87 -12.70 -12.52 11.29
CA HIS A 87 -13.30 -13.52 10.38
C HIS A 87 -12.33 -14.66 10.04
N SER A 88 -11.06 -14.51 10.42
CA SER A 88 -10.04 -15.54 10.26
C SER A 88 -10.24 -16.73 11.19
N PHE A 89 -9.56 -17.84 10.89
CA PHE A 89 -9.59 -19.08 11.66
C PHE A 89 -11.02 -19.54 11.94
N PHE A 90 -11.80 -19.67 10.86
CA PHE A 90 -13.08 -20.37 10.84
C PHE A 90 -14.26 -19.64 11.48
N ASN A 91 -14.18 -18.30 11.56
CA ASN A 91 -15.23 -17.48 12.14
C ASN A 91 -16.09 -16.80 11.06
N GLN A 92 -16.76 -17.59 10.22
CA GLN A 92 -17.77 -17.07 9.28
C GLN A 92 -19.17 -17.21 9.89
N GLN A 93 -19.90 -16.11 10.06
CA GLN A 93 -21.34 -16.13 10.35
C GLN A 93 -22.10 -15.82 9.04
N PRO A 94 -23.26 -16.43 8.75
CA PRO A 94 -24.05 -17.34 9.60
C PRO A 94 -23.68 -18.83 9.48
N THR A 95 -22.82 -19.23 8.53
CA THR A 95 -22.36 -20.63 8.41
C THR A 95 -20.84 -20.70 8.51
N PRO A 96 -20.28 -20.99 9.70
CA PRO A 96 -18.85 -21.10 9.87
C PRO A 96 -18.33 -22.32 9.11
N THR A 97 -17.65 -22.12 7.98
CA THR A 97 -16.92 -23.22 7.36
C THR A 97 -15.58 -23.38 8.08
N MET A 98 -15.46 -24.46 8.86
CA MET A 98 -14.22 -24.90 9.51
C MET A 98 -13.21 -25.51 8.52
N ASN A 99 -13.34 -25.14 7.24
CA ASN A 99 -12.55 -25.67 6.14
C ASN A 99 -11.25 -24.89 6.00
N VAL A 100 -10.14 -25.59 6.26
CA VAL A 100 -8.78 -25.05 6.19
C VAL A 100 -8.47 -24.53 4.79
N ASN A 101 -8.85 -25.25 3.73
CA ASN A 101 -8.56 -24.85 2.37
C ASN A 101 -9.32 -23.58 1.97
N ASP A 102 -10.60 -23.46 2.36
CA ASP A 102 -11.39 -22.26 2.06
C ASP A 102 -10.81 -21.02 2.75
N ASN A 103 -10.39 -21.16 4.02
CA ASN A 103 -9.75 -20.07 4.76
C ASN A 103 -8.40 -19.69 4.14
N ILE A 104 -7.58 -20.67 3.73
CA ILE A 104 -6.32 -20.39 3.01
C ILE A 104 -6.62 -19.63 1.73
N GLN A 105 -7.62 -20.03 0.94
CA GLN A 105 -7.94 -19.31 -0.29
C GLN A 105 -8.38 -17.86 -0.04
N LEU A 106 -9.15 -17.60 1.02
CA LEU A 106 -9.49 -16.23 1.40
C LEU A 106 -8.24 -15.41 1.77
N MET A 107 -7.29 -15.99 2.50
CA MET A 107 -6.02 -15.32 2.81
C MET A 107 -5.20 -15.02 1.54
N LEU A 108 -5.13 -15.97 0.61
CA LEU A 108 -4.37 -15.78 -0.65
C LEU A 108 -5.02 -14.72 -1.55
N ASN A 109 -6.35 -14.72 -1.64
CA ASN A 109 -7.09 -13.70 -2.39
C ASN A 109 -6.88 -12.30 -1.81
N ALA A 110 -6.89 -12.18 -0.48
CA ALA A 110 -6.62 -10.94 0.23
C ALA A 110 -5.21 -10.41 -0.04
N LEU A 111 -4.20 -11.28 0.03
CA LEU A 111 -2.82 -10.92 -0.31
C LEU A 111 -2.69 -10.48 -1.76
N GLU A 112 -3.40 -11.14 -2.68
CA GLU A 112 -3.39 -10.77 -4.09
C GLU A 112 -4.06 -9.42 -4.35
N GLN A 113 -5.12 -9.07 -3.63
CA GLN A 113 -5.74 -7.74 -3.70
C GLN A 113 -4.76 -6.65 -3.25
N SER A 114 -4.10 -6.85 -2.10
CA SER A 114 -3.08 -5.91 -1.61
C SER A 114 -1.93 -5.76 -2.60
N ARG A 115 -1.50 -6.86 -3.24
CA ARG A 115 -0.47 -6.85 -4.29
C ARG A 115 -0.93 -6.13 -5.56
N ALA A 116 -2.18 -6.35 -5.99
CA ALA A 116 -2.76 -5.71 -7.15
C ALA A 116 -2.84 -4.18 -7.00
N TRP A 117 -3.16 -3.68 -5.79
CA TRP A 117 -3.08 -2.25 -5.48
C TRP A 117 -1.66 -1.70 -5.68
N LEU A 118 -0.63 -2.39 -5.19
CA LEU A 118 0.77 -1.98 -5.39
C LEU A 118 1.17 -1.96 -6.87
N PHE A 119 0.69 -2.90 -7.68
CA PHE A 119 0.91 -2.87 -9.14
C PHE A 119 0.21 -1.68 -9.83
N LYS A 120 -1.01 -1.33 -9.41
CA LYS A 120 -1.73 -0.14 -9.91
C LYS A 120 -0.95 1.14 -9.59
N LEU A 121 -0.40 1.24 -8.37
CA LEU A 121 0.47 2.33 -7.96
C LEU A 121 1.76 2.38 -8.80
N ASP A 122 2.46 1.26 -9.00
CA ASP A 122 3.67 1.23 -9.84
C ASP A 122 3.38 1.72 -11.27
N ALA A 123 2.28 1.25 -11.86
CA ALA A 123 1.88 1.69 -13.20
C ALA A 123 1.66 3.20 -13.27
N ALA A 124 1.01 3.80 -12.27
CA ALA A 124 0.82 5.25 -12.18
C ALA A 124 2.17 5.97 -12.00
N TYR A 125 3.04 5.50 -11.10
CA TYR A 125 4.34 6.11 -10.86
C TYR A 125 5.25 6.07 -12.10
N GLN A 126 5.29 4.92 -12.81
CA GLN A 126 6.09 4.76 -14.02
C GLN A 126 5.58 5.63 -15.17
N THR A 127 4.25 5.78 -15.29
CA THR A 127 3.63 6.68 -16.26
C THR A 127 4.03 8.12 -15.98
N LEU A 128 3.82 8.57 -14.74
CA LEU A 128 4.19 9.91 -14.30
C LEU A 128 5.69 10.17 -14.47
N GLN A 129 6.55 9.24 -14.09
CA GLN A 129 8.00 9.36 -14.25
C GLN A 129 8.43 9.61 -15.70
N ARG A 130 7.76 8.97 -16.66
CA ARG A 130 8.04 9.13 -18.09
C ARG A 130 7.52 10.45 -18.65
N GLU A 131 6.40 10.93 -18.12
CA GLU A 131 5.67 12.09 -18.65
C GLU A 131 6.01 13.40 -17.95
N LEU A 132 6.69 13.34 -16.79
CA LEU A 132 7.05 14.51 -16.01
C LEU A 132 8.09 15.38 -16.74
N PRO A 133 7.74 16.63 -17.12
CA PRO A 133 8.66 17.54 -17.80
C PRO A 133 9.89 17.87 -16.96
N SER A 134 11.06 17.97 -17.60
CA SER A 134 12.35 18.25 -16.93
C SER A 134 13.18 19.37 -17.57
N GLU A 135 12.71 19.97 -18.66
CA GLU A 135 13.44 21.04 -19.36
C GLU A 135 13.33 22.37 -18.59
N PRO A 136 14.38 23.22 -18.62
CA PRO A 136 14.30 24.56 -18.04
C PRO A 136 13.17 25.40 -18.65
N GLY A 137 12.28 25.92 -17.82
CA GLY A 137 11.14 26.74 -18.25
C GLY A 137 9.80 26.00 -18.32
N ASP A 138 9.79 24.69 -18.12
CA ASP A 138 8.56 23.87 -18.09
C ASP A 138 7.90 23.81 -16.69
N ASP A 139 8.25 24.71 -15.78
CA ASP A 139 7.82 24.65 -14.37
C ASP A 139 6.29 24.56 -14.24
N ASP A 140 5.54 25.36 -15.00
CA ASP A 140 4.07 25.34 -14.96
C ASP A 140 3.49 23.99 -15.45
N ILE A 141 4.06 23.42 -16.52
CA ILE A 141 3.63 22.12 -17.07
C ILE A 141 3.99 20.99 -16.09
N ARG A 142 5.16 21.10 -15.45
CA ARG A 142 5.61 20.16 -14.42
C ARG A 142 4.71 20.19 -13.20
N VAL A 143 4.26 21.37 -12.76
CA VAL A 143 3.28 21.51 -11.67
C VAL A 143 1.98 20.79 -12.02
N LEU A 144 1.44 21.00 -13.22
CA LEU A 144 0.21 20.34 -13.66
C LEU A 144 0.36 18.82 -13.71
N ALA A 145 1.42 18.32 -14.34
CA ALA A 145 1.68 16.88 -14.43
C ALA A 145 1.85 16.23 -13.06
N LEU A 146 2.56 16.89 -12.14
CA LEU A 146 2.72 16.39 -10.78
C LEU A 146 1.41 16.44 -9.98
N ALA A 147 0.58 17.47 -10.17
CA ALA A 147 -0.73 17.58 -9.54
C ALA A 147 -1.67 16.45 -10.02
N ASP A 148 -1.72 16.19 -11.32
CA ASP A 148 -2.48 15.08 -11.90
C ASP A 148 -2.00 13.73 -11.34
N GLY A 149 -0.68 13.57 -11.21
CA GLY A 149 -0.06 12.41 -10.57
C GLY A 149 -0.51 12.21 -9.12
N LEU A 150 -0.49 13.27 -8.31
CA LEU A 150 -0.98 13.23 -6.92
C LEU A 150 -2.45 12.81 -6.86
N VAL A 151 -3.30 13.40 -7.71
CA VAL A 151 -4.73 13.07 -7.78
C VAL A 151 -4.93 11.62 -8.19
N GLN A 152 -4.21 11.13 -9.20
CA GLN A 152 -4.33 9.75 -9.67
C GLN A 152 -3.96 8.73 -8.59
N VAL A 153 -2.89 8.98 -7.84
CA VAL A 153 -2.45 8.10 -6.74
C VAL A 153 -3.47 8.06 -5.60
N LEU A 154 -4.07 9.20 -5.28
CA LEU A 154 -5.13 9.29 -4.28
C LEU A 154 -6.39 8.59 -4.76
N ASP A 155 -6.80 8.78 -6.02
CA ASP A 155 -7.97 8.12 -6.60
C ASP A 155 -7.81 6.60 -6.62
N ILE A 156 -6.66 6.06 -7.06
CA ILE A 156 -6.37 4.62 -6.98
C ILE A 156 -6.57 4.12 -5.54
N THR A 157 -6.02 4.85 -4.55
CA THR A 157 -6.13 4.44 -3.16
C THR A 157 -7.56 4.52 -2.63
N ILE A 158 -8.32 5.54 -3.00
CA ILE A 158 -9.74 5.69 -2.67
C ILE A 158 -10.55 4.50 -3.23
N GLN A 159 -10.34 4.14 -4.50
CA GLN A 159 -11.06 3.04 -5.14
C GLN A 159 -10.73 1.69 -4.49
N GLU A 160 -9.45 1.42 -4.22
CA GLU A 160 -9.06 0.12 -3.64
C GLU A 160 -9.43 -0.02 -2.17
N THR A 161 -9.51 1.08 -1.41
CA THR A 161 -9.82 1.04 0.03
C THR A 161 -11.28 1.27 0.36
N GLY A 162 -12.11 1.71 -0.60
CA GLY A 162 -13.48 2.15 -0.34
C GLY A 162 -13.60 3.29 0.68
N CYS A 163 -12.51 4.01 0.94
CA CYS A 163 -12.37 4.97 2.03
C CYS A 163 -12.70 4.39 3.42
N GLU A 164 -12.47 3.11 3.67
CA GLU A 164 -12.75 2.50 4.97
C GLU A 164 -11.91 3.09 6.13
N GLU A 165 -12.05 2.54 7.33
CA GLU A 165 -11.31 2.99 8.51
C GLU A 165 -9.80 3.13 8.23
N THR A 166 -9.23 4.29 8.59
CA THR A 166 -7.80 4.62 8.43
C THR A 166 -7.23 4.57 6.99
N TRP A 167 -8.07 4.57 5.94
CA TRP A 167 -7.60 4.53 4.55
C TRP A 167 -6.53 5.59 4.21
N TYR A 168 -6.62 6.76 4.84
CA TYR A 168 -5.72 7.89 4.66
C TYR A 168 -4.26 7.60 5.04
N VAL A 169 -4.01 6.58 5.88
CA VAL A 169 -2.65 6.10 6.16
C VAL A 169 -2.03 5.47 4.92
N PHE A 170 -2.82 4.79 4.09
CA PHE A 170 -2.35 4.22 2.83
C PHE A 170 -2.18 5.29 1.76
N ALA A 171 -3.03 6.31 1.76
CA ALA A 171 -2.89 7.47 0.89
C ALA A 171 -1.56 8.18 1.15
N ASP A 172 -1.22 8.46 2.41
CA ASP A 172 0.06 9.07 2.81
C ASP A 172 1.26 8.21 2.36
N ARG A 173 1.22 6.90 2.59
CA ARG A 173 2.27 5.97 2.14
C ARG A 173 2.41 5.95 0.62
N ALA A 174 1.30 5.89 -0.12
CA ALA A 174 1.30 5.87 -1.57
C ALA A 174 1.87 7.19 -2.14
N LEU A 175 1.56 8.33 -1.54
CA LEU A 175 2.15 9.61 -1.93
C LEU A 175 3.66 9.65 -1.62
N ALA A 176 4.09 9.16 -0.46
CA ALA A 176 5.50 9.07 -0.11
C ALA A 176 6.28 8.18 -1.08
N TRP A 177 5.72 7.01 -1.44
CA TRP A 177 6.32 6.11 -2.42
C TRP A 177 6.35 6.69 -3.83
N MET A 178 5.36 7.49 -4.23
CA MET A 178 5.39 8.22 -5.49
C MET A 178 6.62 9.12 -5.56
N PHE A 179 6.87 9.93 -4.52
CA PHE A 179 8.05 10.80 -4.50
C PHE A 179 9.37 10.02 -4.48
N ASP A 180 9.43 8.91 -3.76
CA ASP A 180 10.56 7.98 -3.81
C ASP A 180 10.80 7.43 -5.23
N ALA A 181 9.74 7.06 -5.95
CA ALA A 181 9.80 6.52 -7.31
C ALA A 181 10.30 7.57 -8.30
N LEU A 182 9.84 8.82 -8.15
CA LEU A 182 10.26 9.96 -8.98
C LEU A 182 11.65 10.50 -8.59
N MET A 183 12.23 10.02 -7.48
CA MET A 183 13.47 10.56 -6.89
C MET A 183 13.36 12.05 -6.50
N ILE A 184 12.14 12.51 -6.24
CA ILE A 184 11.83 13.88 -5.81
C ILE A 184 11.82 13.92 -4.29
N ARG A 185 12.38 14.97 -3.71
CA ARG A 185 12.34 15.19 -2.26
C ARG A 185 11.49 16.40 -1.96
N PRO A 186 10.23 16.24 -1.53
CA PRO A 186 9.42 17.37 -1.07
C PRO A 186 10.21 18.18 -0.03
N GLY A 187 10.25 19.51 -0.19
CA GLY A 187 10.85 20.36 0.84
C GLY A 187 9.89 20.58 2.01
N TYR A 188 10.33 21.40 2.96
CA TYR A 188 9.56 21.65 4.19
C TYR A 188 8.18 22.25 3.90
N GLN A 189 8.07 23.16 2.92
CA GLN A 189 6.80 23.80 2.60
C GLN A 189 5.83 22.82 1.93
N ALA A 190 6.31 22.02 0.97
CA ALA A 190 5.52 20.96 0.37
C ALA A 190 5.01 19.97 1.43
N GLY A 191 5.87 19.51 2.35
CA GLY A 191 5.46 18.62 3.44
C GLY A 191 4.42 19.24 4.37
N LYS A 192 4.54 20.54 4.69
CA LYS A 192 3.53 21.26 5.49
C LYS A 192 2.19 21.34 4.76
N LEU A 193 2.20 21.56 3.45
CA LEU A 193 0.98 21.60 2.64
C LEU A 193 0.34 20.23 2.53
N MET A 194 1.10 19.16 2.29
CA MET A 194 0.58 17.79 2.28
C MET A 194 -0.15 17.47 3.58
N ASN A 195 0.49 17.72 4.74
CA ASN A 195 -0.13 17.46 6.04
C ASN A 195 -1.41 18.28 6.29
N LYS A 196 -1.49 19.48 5.72
CA LYS A 196 -2.64 20.38 5.91
C LYS A 196 -3.79 20.08 4.95
N LEU A 197 -3.47 19.82 3.68
CA LEU A 197 -4.43 19.75 2.58
C LEU A 197 -4.90 18.32 2.32
N PHE A 198 -4.11 17.31 2.69
CA PHE A 198 -4.48 15.89 2.62
C PHE A 198 -4.84 15.35 4.00
N ALA A 199 -5.55 16.16 4.79
CA ALA A 199 -6.06 15.79 6.12
C ALA A 199 -7.40 15.05 5.99
N PHE A 200 -7.35 13.82 5.49
CA PHE A 200 -8.55 13.02 5.20
C PHE A 200 -9.15 12.34 6.44
N GLU A 201 -10.43 11.99 6.35
CA GLU A 201 -11.20 11.28 7.38
C GLU A 201 -11.62 9.88 6.91
N SER A 202 -11.91 8.98 7.85
CA SER A 202 -12.45 7.65 7.53
C SER A 202 -13.88 7.72 7.01
N TRP A 203 -14.25 6.76 6.17
CA TRP A 203 -15.58 6.55 5.58
C TRP A 203 -16.04 7.64 4.61
N HIS A 204 -15.15 8.56 4.25
CA HIS A 204 -15.46 9.70 3.39
C HIS A 204 -14.37 9.87 2.33
N SER A 205 -14.79 9.91 1.07
CA SER A 205 -13.93 10.40 -0.01
C SER A 205 -14.00 11.92 -0.05
N PRO A 206 -12.85 12.63 -0.17
CA PRO A 206 -12.87 14.05 -0.49
C PRO A 206 -13.48 14.28 -1.89
N PRO A 207 -14.13 15.44 -2.12
CA PRO A 207 -14.56 15.84 -3.46
C PRO A 207 -13.38 15.96 -4.42
N ILE A 208 -13.57 15.56 -5.69
CA ILE A 208 -12.49 15.55 -6.68
C ILE A 208 -11.91 16.95 -6.95
N GLU A 209 -12.73 18.00 -6.91
CA GLU A 209 -12.25 19.37 -7.13
C GLU A 209 -11.40 19.86 -5.94
N GLU A 210 -11.72 19.46 -4.71
CA GLU A 210 -10.89 19.77 -3.54
C GLU A 210 -9.54 19.04 -3.59
N LEU A 211 -9.55 17.79 -4.09
CA LEU A 211 -8.32 17.04 -4.33
C LEU A 211 -7.43 17.72 -5.37
N ARG A 212 -8.00 18.17 -6.50
CA ARG A 212 -7.26 18.88 -7.55
C ARG A 212 -6.65 20.18 -7.04
N ASP A 213 -7.46 21.01 -6.40
CA ASP A 213 -7.01 22.29 -5.82
C ASP A 213 -5.88 22.09 -4.79
N SER A 214 -5.94 20.99 -4.03
CA SER A 214 -4.94 20.66 -3.02
C SER A 214 -3.66 20.12 -3.65
N ALA A 215 -3.80 19.24 -4.63
CA ALA A 215 -2.70 18.67 -5.40
C ALA A 215 -1.90 19.75 -6.14
N GLU A 216 -2.57 20.71 -6.79
CA GLU A 216 -1.92 21.81 -7.50
C GLU A 216 -1.04 22.65 -6.55
N LYS A 217 -1.56 22.99 -5.36
CA LYS A 217 -0.81 23.76 -4.34
C LYS A 217 0.41 22.99 -3.83
N VAL A 218 0.28 21.69 -3.61
CA VAL A 218 1.40 20.84 -3.18
C VAL A 218 2.43 20.73 -4.31
N ALA A 219 2.00 20.45 -5.54
CA ALA A 219 2.86 20.32 -6.70
C ALA A 219 3.66 21.60 -6.97
N ALA A 220 3.00 22.77 -6.91
CA ALA A 220 3.65 24.08 -7.03
C ALA A 220 4.78 24.26 -5.99
N ALA A 221 4.51 23.91 -4.73
CA ALA A 221 5.51 24.00 -3.67
C ALA A 221 6.68 23.01 -3.86
N VAL A 222 6.41 21.82 -4.40
CA VAL A 222 7.46 20.84 -4.73
C VAL A 222 8.37 21.38 -5.83
N VAL A 223 7.81 21.85 -6.94
CA VAL A 223 8.58 22.38 -8.08
C VAL A 223 9.39 23.61 -7.68
N GLU A 224 8.81 24.52 -6.89
CA GLU A 224 9.54 25.69 -6.36
C GLU A 224 10.75 25.27 -5.50
N ASP A 225 10.58 24.26 -4.64
CA ASP A 225 11.66 23.73 -3.80
C ASP A 225 12.76 23.02 -4.63
N GLU A 226 12.42 22.37 -5.74
CA GLU A 226 13.38 21.81 -6.69
C GLU A 226 14.21 22.91 -7.37
N GLY A 227 13.55 23.96 -7.88
CA GLY A 227 14.22 25.11 -8.52
C GLY A 227 15.20 25.82 -7.58
N ARG A 228 14.80 26.07 -6.32
CA ARG A 228 15.68 26.65 -5.28
C ARG A 228 16.93 25.80 -5.02
N ARG A 229 16.83 24.47 -5.10
CA ARG A 229 17.97 23.57 -4.90
C ARG A 229 18.90 23.51 -6.11
N ALA A 230 18.36 23.61 -7.32
CA ALA A 230 19.15 23.71 -8.54
C ALA A 230 19.99 24.99 -8.53
N HIS A 231 19.39 26.13 -8.17
CA HIS A 231 20.10 27.42 -8.09
C HIS A 231 21.19 27.48 -7.00
N ARG A 232 21.09 26.71 -5.91
CA ARG A 232 22.13 26.67 -4.85
C ARG A 232 23.36 25.82 -5.20
N LYS A 233 23.28 25.00 -6.27
CA LYS A 233 24.39 24.15 -6.72
C LYS A 233 25.27 24.81 -7.79
N HIS A 234 24.85 25.98 -8.29
CA HIS A 234 25.59 26.83 -9.23
C HIS A 234 26.06 28.09 -8.50
#